data_AF-A0AAV2SM27-F1
#
_entry.id   AF-A0AAV2SM27-F1
#
_cell.length_a   1.000
_cell.length_b   1.000
_cell.length_c   1.000
_cell.angle_alpha   90.00
_cell.angle_beta   90.00
_cell.angle_gamma   90.00
#
_symmetry.space_group_name_H-M   'P 1'
#
loop_
_entity.id
_entity.type
_entity.pdbx_description
1 polymer ?
#
loop_
_entity_poly.entity_id
_entity_poly.type
_entity_poly.pdbx_seq_one_letter_code
_entity_poly.pdbx_strand_id
1 'polypeptide(L)'
;ERRSIFLLEAFIYRRNILSTCLFGSSNIIEKKLIHTSKMPSKSQCNKWKSKVQLLLEDPEGFNLFHEFLIKHEEKCEKDIGEFSRYTDFWKDYKNYKKLEGSSQKEAAMNIFNKFLNSEAEKKIDIVGPDDVINTLRENVINIDKCEKIEHTVNLSTMYNDVEIGMLLYLERGGCYEAYEDFCKELKPDRRMPRFQCRLM
;
A
#
# COMPACT_ATOMS: atom_id res chain seq x y z
N GLU A 1 -30.99 -30.54 -13.23
CA GLU A 1 -30.95 -29.93 -11.88
C GLU A 1 -29.70 -30.36 -11.11
N ARG A 2 -28.53 -29.75 -11.39
CA ARG A 2 -27.27 -30.02 -10.67
C ARG A 2 -26.42 -28.75 -10.53
N ARG A 3 -27.04 -27.62 -10.18
CA ARG A 3 -26.34 -26.35 -9.93
C ARG A 3 -26.57 -25.76 -8.54
N SER A 4 -27.38 -26.40 -7.69
CA SER A 4 -27.78 -25.83 -6.40
C SER A 4 -27.09 -26.43 -5.18
N ILE A 5 -26.17 -27.39 -5.34
CA ILE A 5 -25.52 -28.09 -4.21
C ILE A 5 -24.14 -27.47 -3.86
N PHE A 6 -23.40 -26.93 -4.83
CA PHE A 6 -22.07 -26.34 -4.59
C PHE A 6 -22.11 -25.00 -3.83
N LEU A 7 -23.25 -24.31 -3.81
CA LEU A 7 -23.36 -23.03 -3.10
C LEU A 7 -23.69 -23.18 -1.60
N LEU A 8 -24.15 -24.36 -1.16
CA LEU A 8 -24.49 -24.59 0.24
C LEU A 8 -23.27 -25.06 1.07
N GLU A 9 -22.33 -25.80 0.47
CA GLU A 9 -21.12 -26.23 1.19
C GLU A 9 -20.12 -25.08 1.42
N ALA A 10 -20.05 -24.11 0.51
CA ALA A 10 -19.22 -22.90 0.70
C ALA A 10 -19.75 -21.98 1.82
N PHE A 11 -21.05 -22.03 2.12
CA PHE A 11 -21.66 -21.20 3.15
C PHE A 11 -21.50 -21.77 4.57
N ILE A 12 -21.39 -23.09 4.70
CA ILE A 12 -21.25 -23.76 6.00
C ILE A 12 -19.81 -23.69 6.51
N TYR A 13 -18.79 -23.68 5.64
CA TYR A 13 -17.39 -23.57 6.07
C TYR A 13 -17.03 -22.15 6.58
N ARG A 14 -17.67 -21.10 6.04
CA ARG A 14 -17.47 -19.71 6.53
C ARG A 14 -18.12 -19.43 7.89
N ARG A 15 -19.08 -20.25 8.34
CA ARG A 15 -19.79 -20.03 9.61
C ARG A 15 -19.14 -20.73 10.81
N ASN A 16 -18.21 -21.67 10.58
CA ASN A 16 -17.55 -22.44 11.63
C ASN A 16 -16.17 -21.92 12.09
N ILE A 17 -15.62 -20.86 11.48
CA ILE A 17 -14.37 -20.22 11.97
C ILE A 17 -14.66 -19.05 12.92
N LEU A 18 -15.94 -18.72 13.16
CA LEU A 18 -16.33 -17.62 14.06
C LEU A 18 -16.73 -18.08 15.48
N SER A 19 -16.56 -19.36 15.85
CA SER A 19 -17.15 -19.89 17.10
C SER A 19 -16.18 -20.52 18.11
N THR A 20 -14.87 -20.50 17.91
CA THR A 20 -13.93 -21.04 18.90
C THR A 20 -12.67 -20.18 18.99
N CYS A 21 -12.73 -19.11 19.78
CA CYS A 21 -11.62 -18.55 20.55
C CYS A 21 -12.15 -17.40 21.43
N LEU A 22 -13.00 -17.75 22.39
CA LEU A 22 -13.24 -16.93 23.58
C LEU A 22 -12.56 -17.65 24.74
N PHE A 23 -11.44 -17.11 25.22
CA PHE A 23 -11.09 -16.97 26.65
C PHE A 23 -9.65 -16.42 26.75
N GLY A 24 -9.52 -15.23 27.30
CA GLY A 24 -8.21 -14.60 27.55
C GLY A 24 -8.31 -13.09 27.69
N SER A 25 -8.90 -12.65 28.80
CA SER A 25 -9.00 -11.25 29.18
C SER A 25 -7.64 -10.53 29.11
N SER A 26 -7.52 -9.56 28.20
CA SER A 26 -6.62 -8.43 28.34
C SER A 26 -7.23 -7.26 27.57
N ASN A 27 -7.50 -6.19 28.30
CA ASN A 27 -8.02 -4.93 27.79
C ASN A 27 -7.10 -4.38 26.69
N ILE A 28 -7.39 -4.71 25.44
CA ILE A 28 -6.90 -3.95 24.30
C ILE A 28 -8.14 -3.26 23.74
N ILE A 29 -8.22 -1.97 24.03
CA ILE A 29 -9.13 -1.05 23.39
C ILE A 29 -8.85 -1.17 21.89
N GLU A 30 -9.66 -1.98 21.19
CA GLU A 30 -9.81 -1.88 19.75
C GLU A 30 -10.32 -0.45 19.50
N LYS A 31 -9.39 0.47 19.26
CA LYS A 31 -9.68 1.70 18.55
C LYS A 31 -10.13 1.28 17.18
N LYS A 32 -11.42 0.98 17.06
CA LYS A 32 -12.17 1.02 15.82
C LYS A 32 -11.89 2.41 15.25
N LEU A 33 -10.94 2.49 14.31
CA LEU A 33 -10.69 3.68 13.51
C LEU A 33 -11.97 3.91 12.72
N ILE A 34 -12.92 4.61 13.34
CA ILE A 34 -13.99 5.28 12.64
C ILE A 34 -13.28 6.37 11.86
N HIS A 35 -12.74 6.02 10.69
CA HIS A 35 -12.40 7.00 9.69
C HIS A 35 -13.72 7.61 9.26
N THR A 36 -14.07 8.72 9.90
CA THR A 36 -15.03 9.65 9.32
C THR A 36 -14.42 10.04 7.99
N SER A 37 -14.90 9.45 6.89
CA SER A 37 -14.54 9.81 5.52
C SER A 37 -14.96 11.26 5.33
N LYS A 38 -14.07 12.17 5.73
CA LYS A 38 -14.22 13.59 5.48
C LYS A 38 -13.82 13.73 4.02
N MET A 39 -14.78 14.13 3.18
CA MET A 39 -14.47 14.35 1.78
C MET A 39 -13.31 15.35 1.68
N PRO A 40 -12.31 15.08 0.83
CA PRO A 40 -11.14 15.93 0.73
C PRO A 40 -11.51 17.32 0.23
N SER A 41 -10.82 18.34 0.72
CA SER A 41 -10.97 19.70 0.20
C SER A 41 -10.47 19.80 -1.24
N LYS A 42 -10.91 20.83 -1.98
CA LYS A 42 -10.40 21.11 -3.34
C LYS A 42 -8.88 21.27 -3.39
N SER A 43 -8.29 21.86 -2.35
CA SER A 43 -6.84 22.01 -2.24
C SER A 43 -6.13 20.66 -2.07
N GLN A 44 -6.65 19.80 -1.18
CA GLN A 44 -6.14 18.43 -1.00
C GLN A 44 -6.24 17.64 -2.30
N CYS A 45 -7.39 17.68 -2.99
CA CYS A 45 -7.54 16.99 -4.27
C CYS A 45 -6.52 17.46 -5.31
N ASN A 46 -6.30 18.77 -5.44
CA ASN A 46 -5.32 19.29 -6.39
C ASN A 46 -3.90 18.86 -6.02
N LYS A 47 -3.57 18.83 -4.73
CA LYS A 47 -2.27 18.36 -4.24
C LYS A 47 -2.06 16.88 -4.58
N TRP A 48 -3.03 16.02 -4.27
CA TRP A 48 -2.96 14.59 -4.53
C TRP A 48 -2.92 14.23 -6.02
N LYS A 49 -3.58 15.02 -6.88
CA LYS A 49 -3.52 14.87 -8.34
C LYS A 49 -2.21 15.34 -8.96
N SER A 50 -1.43 16.15 -8.24
CA SER A 50 -0.21 16.74 -8.79
C SER A 50 0.98 15.78 -8.79
N LYS A 51 1.10 14.94 -7.74
CA LYS A 51 2.16 13.94 -7.57
C LYS A 51 1.66 12.80 -6.69
N VAL A 52 1.96 11.56 -7.05
CA VAL A 52 1.60 10.37 -6.25
C VAL A 52 2.26 10.43 -4.88
N GLN A 53 3.50 10.89 -4.80
CA GLN A 53 4.21 11.03 -3.52
C GLN A 53 3.39 11.87 -2.52
N LEU A 54 2.80 12.98 -2.96
CA LEU A 54 2.02 13.85 -2.09
C LEU A 54 0.68 13.24 -1.66
N LEU A 55 0.14 12.32 -2.45
CA LEU A 55 -1.03 11.52 -2.11
C LEU A 55 -0.67 10.46 -1.04
N LEU A 56 0.46 9.76 -1.21
CA LEU A 56 0.89 8.70 -0.29
C LEU A 56 1.46 9.21 1.04
N GLU A 57 1.99 10.44 1.07
CA GLU A 57 2.43 11.10 2.30
C GLU A 57 1.27 11.60 3.16
N ASP A 58 0.09 11.83 2.56
CA ASP A 58 -1.11 12.24 3.26
C ASP A 58 -1.84 11.00 3.82
N PRO A 59 -2.07 10.87 5.14
CA PRO A 59 -2.75 9.70 5.69
C PRO A 59 -4.17 9.47 5.14
N GLU A 60 -4.93 10.55 4.88
CA GLU A 60 -6.26 10.44 4.28
C GLU A 60 -6.15 10.02 2.82
N GLY A 61 -5.21 10.63 2.10
CA GLY A 61 -4.92 10.33 0.70
C GLY A 61 -4.51 8.87 0.50
N PHE A 62 -3.54 8.39 1.29
CA PHE A 62 -3.06 7.02 1.30
C PHE A 62 -4.19 6.02 1.48
N ASN A 63 -5.04 6.21 2.50
CA ASN A 63 -6.14 5.28 2.78
C ASN A 63 -7.17 5.26 1.66
N LEU A 64 -7.56 6.43 1.13
CA LEU A 64 -8.49 6.51 0.02
C LEU A 64 -7.94 5.84 -1.25
N PHE A 65 -6.66 6.02 -1.52
CA PHE A 65 -6.01 5.42 -2.67
C PHE A 65 -5.85 3.91 -2.51
N HIS A 66 -5.44 3.43 -1.34
CA HIS A 66 -5.32 2.00 -1.04
C HIS A 66 -6.68 1.28 -1.18
N GLU A 67 -7.75 1.82 -0.60
CA GLU A 67 -9.10 1.29 -0.77
C GLU A 67 -9.57 1.32 -2.24
N PHE A 68 -9.20 2.37 -2.97
CA PHE A 68 -9.49 2.46 -4.39
C PHE A 68 -8.80 1.35 -5.18
N LEU A 69 -7.51 1.10 -4.93
CA LEU A 69 -6.74 0.06 -5.64
C LEU A 69 -7.35 -1.34 -5.43
N ILE A 70 -7.73 -1.68 -4.20
CA ILE A 70 -8.39 -2.97 -3.91
C ILE A 70 -9.70 -3.10 -4.71
N LYS A 71 -10.53 -2.05 -4.74
CA LYS A 71 -11.78 -2.05 -5.52
C LYS A 71 -11.52 -2.05 -7.03
N HIS A 72 -10.42 -1.44 -7.47
CA HIS A 72 -10.02 -1.38 -8.88
C HIS A 72 -9.59 -2.77 -9.37
N GLU A 73 -8.80 -3.50 -8.58
CA GLU A 73 -8.45 -4.91 -8.83
C GLU A 73 -9.68 -5.79 -8.98
N GLU A 74 -10.64 -5.69 -8.04
CA GLU A 74 -11.91 -6.44 -8.08
C GLU A 74 -12.74 -6.15 -9.34
N LYS A 75 -12.69 -4.90 -9.86
CA LYS A 75 -13.44 -4.48 -11.05
C LYS A 75 -12.75 -4.88 -12.35
N CYS A 76 -11.42 -4.85 -12.38
CA CYS A 76 -10.64 -5.10 -13.59
C CYS A 76 -10.33 -6.60 -13.80
N GLU A 77 -10.92 -7.49 -12.99
CA GLU A 77 -10.66 -8.94 -12.99
C GLU A 77 -9.16 -9.26 -12.92
N LYS A 78 -8.39 -8.37 -12.27
CA LYS A 78 -6.96 -8.54 -12.02
C LYS A 78 -6.75 -9.46 -10.82
N ASP A 79 -5.55 -9.99 -10.70
CA ASP A 79 -5.17 -10.76 -9.52
C ASP A 79 -5.25 -9.85 -8.28
N ILE A 80 -6.05 -10.27 -7.29
CA ILE A 80 -6.21 -9.52 -6.03
C ILE A 80 -4.83 -9.36 -5.39
N GLY A 81 -4.41 -8.11 -5.15
CA GLY A 81 -3.08 -7.79 -4.63
C GLY A 81 -2.10 -7.19 -5.64
N GLU A 82 -2.39 -7.20 -6.94
CA GLU A 82 -1.45 -6.75 -7.99
C GLU A 82 -1.02 -5.27 -7.83
N PHE A 83 -1.94 -4.39 -7.42
CA PHE A 83 -1.72 -2.96 -7.25
C PHE A 83 -1.59 -2.56 -5.77
N SER A 84 -2.40 -3.16 -4.89
CA SER A 84 -2.41 -2.86 -3.46
C SER A 84 -1.09 -3.23 -2.77
N ARG A 85 -0.31 -4.18 -3.32
CA ARG A 85 1.06 -4.51 -2.85
C ARG A 85 2.02 -3.31 -2.83
N TYR A 86 1.86 -2.34 -3.72
CA TYR A 86 2.70 -1.13 -3.76
C TYR A 86 2.40 -0.20 -2.57
N THR A 87 1.12 -0.05 -2.23
CA THR A 87 0.71 0.70 -1.04
C THR A 87 1.06 -0.03 0.26
N ASP A 88 1.03 -1.37 0.27
CA ASP A 88 1.51 -2.18 1.40
C ASP A 88 3.02 -1.96 1.61
N PHE A 89 3.81 -2.02 0.54
CA PHE A 89 5.24 -1.73 0.57
C PHE A 89 5.50 -0.32 1.12
N TRP A 90 4.82 0.71 0.61
CA TRP A 90 4.97 2.09 1.08
C TRP A 90 4.74 2.21 2.58
N LYS A 91 3.68 1.57 3.09
CA LYS A 91 3.34 1.58 4.52
C LYS A 91 4.44 0.93 5.35
N ASP A 92 4.88 -0.27 4.97
CA ASP A 92 5.94 -0.99 5.69
C ASP A 92 7.26 -0.22 5.63
N TYR A 93 7.57 0.38 4.48
CA TYR A 93 8.75 1.22 4.28
C TYR A 93 8.76 2.48 5.14
N LYS A 94 7.64 3.22 5.23
CA LYS A 94 7.55 4.40 6.12
C LYS A 94 7.62 4.03 7.59
N ASN A 95 7.19 2.82 7.96
CA ASN A 95 7.37 2.32 9.32
C ASN A 95 8.83 1.96 9.58
N TYR A 96 9.50 1.27 8.65
CA TYR A 96 10.92 0.98 8.69
C TYR A 96 11.78 2.25 8.85
N LYS A 97 11.48 3.32 8.11
CA LYS A 97 12.20 4.61 8.20
C LYS A 97 12.12 5.27 9.59
N LYS A 98 11.19 4.86 10.46
CA LYS A 98 11.04 5.39 11.83
C LYS A 98 11.79 4.56 12.89
N LEU A 99 12.30 3.39 12.51
CA LEU A 99 13.02 2.49 13.41
C LEU A 99 14.51 2.78 13.39
N GLU A 100 15.21 2.42 14.46
CA GLU A 100 16.67 2.53 14.58
C GLU A 100 17.26 1.21 15.13
N GLY A 101 18.56 1.00 14.91
CA GLY A 101 19.29 -0.13 15.51
C GLY A 101 18.89 -1.51 14.98
N SER A 102 18.81 -2.50 15.87
CA SER A 102 18.52 -3.90 15.50
C SER A 102 17.11 -4.08 14.91
N SER A 103 16.11 -3.40 15.48
CA SER A 103 14.73 -3.46 15.00
C SER A 103 14.57 -2.94 13.57
N GLN A 104 15.40 -1.95 13.18
CA GLN A 104 15.42 -1.45 11.81
C GLN A 104 15.97 -2.49 10.83
N LYS A 105 17.00 -3.25 11.22
CA LYS A 105 17.58 -4.32 10.39
C LYS A 105 16.58 -5.47 10.17
N GLU A 106 15.91 -5.91 11.23
CA GLU A 106 14.89 -6.96 11.13
C GLU A 106 13.73 -6.51 10.24
N ALA A 107 13.26 -5.27 10.40
CA ALA A 107 12.23 -4.70 9.53
C ALA A 107 12.68 -4.61 8.06
N ALA A 108 13.92 -4.19 7.80
CA ALA A 108 14.49 -4.19 6.45
C ALA A 108 14.50 -5.59 5.83
N MET A 109 14.84 -6.63 6.59
CA MET A 109 14.83 -8.00 6.06
C MET A 109 13.43 -8.53 5.81
N ASN A 110 12.49 -8.20 6.69
CA ASN A 110 11.10 -8.58 6.51
C ASN A 110 10.50 -7.92 5.25
N ILE A 111 10.78 -6.63 5.02
CA ILE A 111 10.33 -5.93 3.81
C ILE A 111 10.98 -6.53 2.57
N PHE A 112 12.29 -6.82 2.62
CA PHE A 112 13.01 -7.42 1.52
C PHE A 112 12.40 -8.76 1.11
N ASN A 113 12.23 -9.69 2.06
CA ASN A 113 11.65 -11.01 1.81
C ASN A 113 10.20 -10.94 1.32
N LYS A 114 9.44 -9.93 1.77
CA LYS A 114 8.03 -9.78 1.42
C LYS A 114 7.80 -9.14 0.05
N PHE A 115 8.67 -8.22 -0.40
CA PHE A 115 8.41 -7.41 -1.60
C PHE A 115 9.54 -7.37 -2.63
N LEU A 116 10.79 -7.65 -2.26
CA LEU A 116 11.95 -7.43 -3.14
C LEU A 116 12.66 -8.72 -3.56
N ASN A 117 12.63 -9.74 -2.70
CA ASN A 117 13.18 -11.05 -2.98
C ASN A 117 12.61 -11.60 -4.31
N SER A 118 13.45 -12.29 -5.06
CA SER A 118 13.07 -12.91 -6.34
C SER A 118 11.86 -13.84 -6.22
N GLU A 119 11.68 -14.50 -5.08
CA GLU A 119 10.58 -15.43 -4.74
C GLU A 119 9.50 -14.78 -3.83
N ALA A 120 9.52 -13.46 -3.66
CA ALA A 120 8.56 -12.76 -2.80
C ALA A 120 7.11 -12.93 -3.27
N GLU A 121 6.21 -13.34 -2.38
CA GLU A 121 4.77 -13.46 -2.66
C GLU A 121 4.16 -12.13 -3.13
N LYS A 122 4.58 -11.02 -2.52
CA LYS A 122 4.14 -9.66 -2.88
C LYS A 122 5.21 -8.89 -3.62
N LYS A 123 5.98 -9.58 -4.49
CA LYS A 123 7.05 -8.94 -5.27
C LYS A 123 6.57 -7.67 -5.97
N ILE A 124 7.29 -6.56 -5.84
CA ILE A 124 6.99 -5.32 -6.54
C ILE A 124 7.90 -5.15 -7.75
N ASP A 125 7.36 -4.56 -8.81
CA ASP A 125 8.15 -4.17 -9.97
C ASP A 125 8.70 -2.75 -9.76
N ILE A 126 9.96 -2.56 -10.12
CA ILE A 126 10.67 -1.29 -9.96
C ILE A 126 11.03 -0.77 -11.35
N VAL A 127 10.63 0.47 -11.64
CA VAL A 127 10.90 1.14 -12.92
C VAL A 127 11.74 2.38 -12.67
N GLY A 128 12.67 2.69 -13.56
CA GLY A 128 13.62 3.77 -13.38
C GLY A 128 14.72 3.71 -14.44
N PRO A 129 15.75 4.56 -14.32
CA PRO A 129 16.94 4.52 -15.15
C PRO A 129 17.62 3.13 -15.09
N ASP A 130 18.13 2.64 -16.22
CA ASP A 130 18.70 1.29 -16.34
C ASP A 130 19.86 1.05 -15.37
N ASP A 131 20.71 2.06 -15.15
CA ASP A 131 21.82 2.02 -14.18
C ASP A 131 21.34 1.80 -12.74
N VAL A 132 20.27 2.48 -12.34
CA VAL A 132 19.65 2.32 -11.01
C VAL A 132 18.99 0.95 -10.88
N ILE A 133 18.23 0.52 -11.89
CA ILE A 133 17.57 -0.80 -11.89
C ILE A 133 18.60 -1.92 -11.82
N ASN A 134 19.68 -1.84 -12.61
CA ASN A 134 20.71 -2.88 -12.63
C ASN A 134 21.43 -2.97 -11.27
N THR A 135 21.78 -1.83 -10.68
CA THR A 135 22.36 -1.79 -9.33
C THR A 135 21.42 -2.40 -8.28
N LEU A 136 20.12 -2.09 -8.35
CA LEU A 136 19.11 -2.68 -7.47
C LEU A 136 19.00 -4.20 -7.65
N ARG A 137 18.98 -4.69 -8.89
CA ARG A 137 18.91 -6.13 -9.18
C ARG A 137 20.14 -6.86 -8.66
N GLU A 138 21.33 -6.30 -8.85
CA GLU A 138 22.57 -6.85 -8.29
C GLU A 138 22.53 -6.90 -6.76
N ASN A 139 22.06 -5.83 -6.12
CA ASN A 139 21.89 -5.78 -4.67
C ASN A 139 20.89 -6.85 -4.17
N VAL A 140 19.76 -7.02 -4.85
CA VAL A 140 18.77 -8.07 -4.52
C VAL A 140 19.40 -9.46 -4.65
N ILE A 141 20.11 -9.74 -5.75
CA ILE A 141 20.78 -11.03 -5.96
C ILE A 141 21.86 -11.27 -4.89
N ASN A 142 22.61 -10.24 -4.52
CA ASN A 142 23.64 -10.34 -3.49
C ASN A 142 23.03 -10.62 -2.12
N ILE A 143 21.90 -9.99 -1.79
CA ILE A 143 21.17 -10.26 -0.54
C ILE A 143 20.58 -11.68 -0.55
N ASP A 144 19.96 -12.12 -1.65
CA ASP A 144 19.40 -13.48 -1.79
C ASP A 144 20.47 -14.57 -1.61
N LYS A 145 21.72 -14.30 -2.05
CA LYS A 145 22.83 -15.27 -1.99
C LYS A 145 23.67 -15.20 -0.71
N CYS A 146 23.58 -14.15 0.09
CA CYS A 146 24.44 -13.94 1.25
C CYS A 146 23.72 -14.19 2.58
N GLU A 147 24.29 -15.08 3.41
CA GLU A 147 23.85 -15.25 4.81
C GLU A 147 24.17 -14.04 5.71
N LYS A 148 25.08 -13.14 5.29
CA LYS A 148 25.50 -11.94 6.06
C LYS A 148 25.43 -10.67 5.21
N ILE A 149 24.33 -9.95 5.39
CA ILE A 149 23.94 -8.77 4.59
C ILE A 149 24.67 -7.49 5.01
N GLU A 150 25.21 -7.47 6.23
CA GLU A 150 25.77 -6.28 6.87
C GLU A 150 27.08 -5.76 6.25
N HIS A 151 27.70 -6.51 5.34
CA HIS A 151 28.98 -6.16 4.73
C HIS A 151 28.93 -5.93 3.22
N THR A 152 27.80 -6.21 2.57
CA THR A 152 27.70 -6.25 1.11
C THR A 152 26.87 -5.11 0.52
N VAL A 153 25.82 -4.64 1.21
CA VAL A 153 24.89 -3.65 0.64
C VAL A 153 24.57 -2.54 1.62
N ASN A 154 24.62 -1.28 1.15
CA ASN A 154 24.06 -0.16 1.88
C ASN A 154 22.52 -0.19 1.74
N LEU A 155 21.86 -0.82 2.71
CA LEU A 155 20.40 -0.97 2.75
C LEU A 155 19.67 0.37 2.63
N SER A 156 20.22 1.46 3.19
CA SER A 156 19.58 2.77 3.13
C SER A 156 19.53 3.30 1.69
N THR A 157 20.64 3.22 0.97
CA THR A 157 20.70 3.62 -0.45
C THR A 157 19.78 2.75 -1.30
N MET A 158 19.85 1.42 -1.13
CA MET A 158 18.99 0.47 -1.86
C MET A 158 17.51 0.83 -1.67
N TYR A 159 17.08 1.04 -0.43
CA TYR A 159 15.67 1.35 -0.16
C TYR A 159 15.22 2.72 -0.67
N ASN A 160 16.11 3.69 -0.80
CA ASN A 160 15.78 4.96 -1.45
C ASN A 160 15.59 4.76 -2.96
N ASP A 161 16.43 3.95 -3.60
CA ASP A 161 16.29 3.62 -5.02
C ASP A 161 14.99 2.84 -5.28
N VAL A 162 14.62 1.92 -4.39
CA VAL A 162 13.33 1.23 -4.43
C VAL A 162 12.17 2.22 -4.28
N GLU A 163 12.24 3.17 -3.33
CA GLU A 163 11.21 4.21 -3.15
C GLU A 163 11.00 5.01 -4.45
N ILE A 164 12.09 5.45 -5.08
CA ILE A 164 12.04 6.21 -6.34
C ILE A 164 11.38 5.36 -7.43
N GLY A 165 11.84 4.12 -7.61
CA GLY A 165 11.35 3.32 -8.71
C GLY A 165 9.91 2.80 -8.51
N MET A 166 9.49 2.61 -7.26
CA MET A 166 8.09 2.34 -6.91
C MET A 166 7.18 3.54 -7.24
N LEU A 167 7.62 4.75 -6.91
CA LEU A 167 6.87 5.97 -7.25
C LEU A 167 6.75 6.16 -8.76
N LEU A 168 7.82 5.90 -9.51
CA LEU A 168 7.78 5.92 -10.98
C LEU A 168 6.85 4.84 -11.55
N TYR A 169 6.80 3.65 -10.95
CA TYR A 169 5.86 2.61 -11.35
C TYR A 169 4.40 3.05 -11.18
N LEU A 170 4.07 3.74 -10.08
CA LEU A 170 2.73 4.30 -9.85
C LEU A 170 2.41 5.48 -10.76
N GLU A 171 3.39 6.35 -11.06
CA GLU A 171 3.17 7.57 -11.83
C GLU A 171 3.26 7.38 -13.35
N ARG A 172 3.94 6.34 -13.84
CA ARG A 172 4.23 6.17 -15.28
C ARG A 172 4.34 4.71 -15.72
N GLY A 173 4.30 3.76 -14.79
CA GLY A 173 4.45 2.33 -15.06
C GLY A 173 3.10 1.60 -15.08
N GLY A 174 3.11 0.33 -14.66
CA GLY A 174 1.94 -0.55 -14.76
C GLY A 174 0.76 -0.19 -13.86
N CYS A 175 0.93 0.72 -12.89
CA CYS A 175 -0.16 1.24 -12.04
C CYS A 175 -0.68 2.61 -12.49
N TYR A 176 -0.15 3.18 -13.57
CA TYR A 176 -0.49 4.55 -13.99
C TYR A 176 -1.98 4.73 -14.26
N GLU A 177 -2.61 3.79 -14.97
CA GLU A 177 -4.03 3.85 -15.32
C GLU A 177 -4.91 3.87 -14.06
N ALA A 178 -4.58 3.03 -13.07
CA ALA A 178 -5.28 3.02 -11.78
C ALA A 178 -5.13 4.36 -11.04
N TYR A 179 -3.94 4.99 -11.08
CA TYR A 179 -3.75 6.32 -10.50
C TYR A 179 -4.53 7.41 -11.25
N GLU A 180 -4.56 7.38 -12.58
CA GLU A 180 -5.39 8.32 -13.35
C GLU A 180 -6.88 8.17 -13.05
N ASP A 181 -7.37 6.92 -12.95
CA ASP A 181 -8.76 6.65 -12.67
C ASP A 181 -9.14 7.08 -11.26
N PHE A 182 -8.27 6.86 -10.28
CA PHE A 182 -8.42 7.46 -8.95
C PHE A 182 -8.54 8.99 -9.04
N CYS A 183 -7.67 9.63 -9.82
CA CYS A 183 -7.70 11.09 -10.00
C CYS A 183 -8.99 11.58 -10.68
N LYS A 184 -9.60 10.79 -11.57
CA LYS A 184 -10.90 11.09 -12.20
C LYS A 184 -12.06 10.93 -11.21
N GLU A 185 -12.01 9.91 -10.36
CA GLU A 185 -13.04 9.65 -9.34
C GLU A 185 -12.95 10.61 -8.14
N LEU A 186 -11.77 11.19 -7.89
CA LEU A 186 -11.53 12.09 -6.77
C LEU A 186 -12.32 13.41 -6.90
N LYS A 187 -13.38 13.52 -6.08
CA LYS A 187 -14.28 14.68 -6.00
C LYS A 187 -14.07 15.46 -4.70
N PRO A 188 -13.88 16.78 -4.76
CA PRO A 188 -13.75 17.58 -3.56
C PRO A 188 -15.08 17.74 -2.83
N ASP A 189 -15.02 17.97 -1.53
CA ASP A 189 -16.18 18.36 -0.74
C ASP A 189 -16.80 19.64 -1.32
N ARG A 190 -18.07 19.57 -1.70
CA ARG A 190 -18.84 20.68 -2.30
C ARG A 190 -19.55 21.55 -1.27
N ARG A 191 -19.29 21.37 0.04
CA ARG A 191 -19.86 22.26 1.07
C ARG A 191 -19.56 23.71 0.74
N MET A 192 -20.60 24.46 0.35
CA MET A 192 -20.49 25.87 0.03
C MET A 192 -19.97 26.65 1.24
N PRO A 193 -19.12 27.67 1.04
CA PRO A 193 -18.77 28.59 2.13
C PRO A 193 -20.07 29.18 2.67
N ARG A 194 -20.34 28.96 3.97
CA ARG A 194 -21.44 29.65 4.64
C ARG A 194 -21.11 31.13 4.59
N PHE A 195 -21.78 31.87 3.70
CA PHE A 195 -21.78 33.33 3.76
C PHE A 195 -22.33 33.71 5.14
N GLN A 196 -21.43 34.09 6.05
CA GLN A 196 -21.85 34.77 7.26
C GLN A 196 -22.28 36.16 6.82
N CYS A 197 -23.58 36.34 6.54
CA CYS A 197 -24.18 37.66 6.47
C CYS A 197 -23.96 38.31 7.85
N ARG A 198 -22.95 39.18 7.94
CA ARG A 198 -22.91 40.19 8.99
C ARG A 198 -24.04 41.17 8.66
N LEU A 199 -25.19 40.99 9.30
CA LEU A 199 -26.19 42.04 9.42
C LEU A 199 -25.51 43.20 10.17
N MET A 200 -25.27 44.31 9.46
CA MET A 200 -25.03 45.62 10.08
C MET A 200 -26.38 46.28 10.35
#